data_AF-A0A3C2B6S9-F1
#
_entry.id   AF-A0A3C2B6S9-F1
#
_cell.length_a   1.000
_cell.length_b   1.000
_cell.length_c   1.000
_cell.angle_alpha   90.00
_cell.angle_beta   90.00
_cell.angle_gamma   90.00
#
_symmetry.space_group_name_H-M   'P 1'
#
loop_
_entity.id
_entity.type
_entity.pdbx_description
1 polymer ?
#
loop_
_entity_poly.entity_id
_entity_poly.type
_entity_poly.pdbx_seq_one_letter_code
_entity_poly.pdbx_strand_id
1 'polypeptide(L)'
;MQVTLRRLIGTTSLAAALSLGAVGVAPASASSAHPAYTVIGKDGLAGYADVAMNAWLRFTAYQKPADLAEFDRIRDALALEAARRVGADGARMQAAWRRADRAHQVALMSAMTQLGTPYRRNTSKPGSGFDCSGLTTWAWAQSGITLPRQSRSQINTVVRVSREQAQAGDLVYYPGHVSLYLGVDNYILHAPFTGRSVEFSHIKSSRANSVLFGNPAA
;
A
#
# COMPACT_ATOMS: atom_id res chain seq x y z
N MET A 1 42.42 67.24 -37.27
CA MET A 1 43.50 67.05 -38.25
C MET A 1 43.43 65.60 -38.73
N GLN A 2 43.31 65.44 -40.05
CA GLN A 2 43.41 64.24 -40.88
C GLN A 2 42.37 63.09 -40.80
N VAL A 3 41.64 63.04 -41.91
CA VAL A 3 40.87 61.96 -42.55
C VAL A 3 41.80 60.87 -43.07
N THR A 4 41.39 59.59 -42.96
CA THR A 4 41.66 58.61 -44.03
C THR A 4 40.55 57.56 -44.11
N LEU A 5 39.75 57.62 -45.19
CA LEU A 5 38.92 56.51 -45.69
C LEU A 5 39.79 55.50 -46.44
N ARG A 6 39.42 54.21 -46.44
CA ARG A 6 39.50 53.37 -47.66
C ARG A 6 38.67 52.08 -47.61
N ARG A 7 37.65 52.10 -48.48
CA ARG A 7 37.11 51.09 -49.42
C ARG A 7 36.59 49.71 -48.95
N LEU A 8 35.34 49.51 -49.37
CA LEU A 8 34.58 48.26 -49.54
C LEU A 8 35.25 47.23 -50.44
N ILE A 9 35.01 45.94 -50.14
CA ILE A 9 34.67 44.90 -51.13
C ILE A 9 33.50 44.10 -50.54
N GLY A 10 32.40 43.99 -51.30
CA GLY A 10 31.24 43.21 -50.92
C GLY A 10 31.27 41.79 -51.50
N THR A 11 30.45 40.91 -50.93
CA THR A 11 29.85 39.76 -51.60
C THR A 11 28.57 39.39 -50.87
N THR A 12 27.47 39.41 -51.61
CA THR A 12 26.18 38.81 -51.24
C THR A 12 26.33 37.31 -51.00
N SER A 13 25.69 36.80 -49.94
CA SER A 13 25.31 35.39 -49.87
C SER A 13 23.99 35.25 -49.13
N LEU A 14 23.06 34.61 -49.83
CA LEU A 14 21.69 34.25 -49.51
C LEU A 14 21.69 33.27 -48.32
N ALA A 15 21.06 33.61 -47.20
CA ALA A 15 20.84 32.68 -46.09
C ALA A 15 19.37 32.25 -46.06
N ALA A 16 19.15 30.96 -46.33
CA ALA A 16 17.87 30.29 -46.32
C ALA A 16 17.25 30.26 -44.91
N ALA A 17 15.96 30.57 -44.82
CA ALA A 17 15.17 30.40 -43.60
C ALA A 17 14.90 28.91 -43.38
N LEU A 18 15.52 28.30 -42.36
CA LEU A 18 15.09 27.02 -41.82
C LEU A 18 13.99 27.24 -40.79
N SER A 19 12.77 26.82 -41.14
CA SER A 19 11.69 26.58 -40.21
C SER A 19 12.05 25.39 -39.29
N LEU A 20 12.38 25.66 -38.02
CA LEU A 20 12.45 24.61 -37.01
C LEU A 20 11.03 24.16 -36.65
N GLY A 21 10.66 22.96 -37.10
CA GLY A 21 9.50 22.24 -36.58
C GLY A 21 9.74 21.86 -35.13
N ALA A 22 8.85 22.29 -34.24
CA ALA A 22 8.80 21.82 -32.87
C ALA A 22 8.34 20.37 -32.86
N VAL A 23 9.27 19.42 -32.73
CA VAL A 23 8.96 18.03 -32.45
C VAL A 23 8.44 17.97 -31.00
N GLY A 24 7.14 17.73 -30.85
CA GLY A 24 6.54 17.44 -29.55
C GLY A 24 7.15 16.18 -28.97
N VAL A 25 7.96 16.34 -27.93
CA VAL A 25 8.43 15.20 -27.14
C VAL A 25 7.26 14.78 -26.25
N ALA A 26 6.55 13.72 -26.65
CA ALA A 26 5.62 13.06 -25.75
C ALA A 26 6.38 12.62 -24.49
N PRO A 27 5.84 12.82 -23.27
CA PRO A 27 6.52 12.34 -22.08
C PRO A 27 6.61 10.81 -22.17
N ALA A 28 7.83 10.29 -22.09
CA ALA A 28 8.04 8.87 -21.97
C ALA A 28 7.31 8.39 -20.70
N SER A 29 6.30 7.53 -20.87
CA SER A 29 5.68 6.80 -19.78
C SER A 29 6.78 6.05 -19.04
N ALA A 30 7.18 6.53 -17.86
CA ALA A 30 8.14 5.85 -17.02
C ALA A 30 7.55 4.49 -16.64
N SER A 31 8.02 3.44 -17.30
CA SER A 31 7.82 2.06 -16.85
C SER A 31 8.40 1.96 -15.45
N SER A 32 7.56 1.81 -14.44
CA SER A 32 7.98 1.57 -13.07
C SER A 32 8.61 0.17 -13.03
N ALA A 33 9.91 0.10 -13.33
CA ALA A 33 10.70 -1.09 -13.09
C ALA A 33 10.67 -1.37 -11.59
N HIS A 34 9.81 -2.30 -11.18
CA HIS A 34 9.83 -2.82 -9.83
C HIS A 34 11.13 -3.61 -9.68
N PRO A 35 11.87 -3.49 -8.56
CA PRO A 35 13.07 -4.27 -8.38
C PRO A 35 12.74 -5.76 -8.51
N ALA A 36 13.62 -6.52 -9.16
CA ALA A 36 13.47 -7.95 -9.32
C ALA A 36 13.67 -8.65 -7.97
N TYR A 37 12.62 -8.67 -7.15
CA TYR A 37 12.56 -9.49 -5.96
C TYR A 37 12.10 -10.90 -6.34
N THR A 38 12.69 -11.93 -5.73
CA THR A 38 12.12 -13.28 -5.78
C THR A 38 10.79 -13.24 -5.03
N VAL A 39 9.68 -13.15 -5.77
CA VAL A 39 8.33 -13.11 -5.22
C VAL A 39 7.95 -14.52 -4.77
N ILE A 40 8.00 -14.77 -3.46
CA ILE A 40 7.53 -16.01 -2.83
C ILE A 40 6.18 -15.71 -2.19
N GLY A 41 5.13 -16.47 -2.53
CA GLY A 41 3.79 -16.24 -1.98
C GLY A 41 2.72 -16.95 -2.80
N LYS A 42 1.54 -17.17 -2.20
CA LYS A 42 0.39 -17.74 -2.95
C LYS A 42 -0.27 -16.70 -3.86
N ASP A 43 -0.01 -15.42 -3.61
CA ASP A 43 -0.34 -14.28 -4.45
C ASP A 43 0.94 -13.47 -4.70
N GLY A 44 1.10 -12.90 -5.89
CA GLY A 44 2.28 -12.09 -6.22
C GLY A 44 2.48 -10.88 -5.27
N LEU A 45 1.41 -10.30 -4.74
CA LEU A 45 1.48 -9.20 -3.79
C LEU A 45 1.97 -9.64 -2.41
N ALA A 46 1.74 -10.90 -2.04
CA ALA A 46 2.22 -11.45 -0.78
C ALA A 46 3.76 -11.39 -0.72
N GLY A 47 4.44 -11.78 -1.80
CA GLY A 47 5.90 -11.75 -1.83
C GLY A 47 6.48 -10.33 -1.81
N TYR A 48 5.83 -9.35 -2.43
CA TYR A 48 6.24 -7.95 -2.28
C TYR A 48 6.02 -7.44 -0.85
N ALA A 49 4.93 -7.86 -0.19
CA ALA A 49 4.72 -7.56 1.22
C ALA A 49 5.79 -8.21 2.12
N ASP A 50 6.25 -9.43 1.80
CA ASP A 50 7.37 -10.07 2.51
C ASP A 50 8.67 -9.27 2.37
N VAL A 51 8.95 -8.70 1.19
CA VAL A 51 10.11 -7.82 0.99
C VAL A 51 9.99 -6.57 1.88
N ALA A 52 8.82 -5.93 1.91
CA ALA A 52 8.60 -4.79 2.80
C ALA A 52 8.84 -5.20 4.26
N MET A 53 8.25 -6.30 4.71
CA MET A 53 8.41 -6.78 6.09
C MET A 53 9.86 -7.14 6.43
N ASN A 54 10.62 -7.70 5.49
CA ASN A 54 12.04 -7.95 5.69
C ASN A 54 12.84 -6.64 5.82
N ALA A 55 12.51 -5.61 5.04
CA ALA A 55 13.12 -4.29 5.19
C ALA A 55 12.78 -3.67 6.57
N TRP A 56 11.52 -3.81 7.02
CA TRP A 56 11.12 -3.40 8.36
C TRP A 56 11.92 -4.12 9.46
N LEU A 57 12.08 -5.44 9.37
CA LEU A 57 12.86 -6.22 10.34
C LEU A 57 14.34 -5.81 10.38
N ARG A 58 14.94 -5.51 9.23
CA ARG A 58 16.32 -4.98 9.20
C ARG A 58 16.40 -3.58 9.78
N PHE A 59 15.41 -2.72 9.52
CA PHE A 59 15.34 -1.39 10.13
C PHE A 59 15.24 -1.49 11.65
N THR A 60 14.36 -2.32 12.20
CA THR A 60 14.22 -2.46 13.66
C THR A 60 15.48 -3.03 14.31
N ALA A 61 16.19 -3.93 13.63
CA ALA A 61 17.44 -4.52 14.11
C ALA A 61 18.65 -3.57 14.04
N TYR A 62 18.77 -2.78 12.97
CA TYR A 62 20.01 -2.03 12.66
C TYR A 62 19.84 -0.51 12.56
N GLN A 63 18.61 -0.01 12.61
CA GLN A 63 18.27 1.42 12.55
C GLN A 63 18.83 2.15 11.31
N LYS A 64 18.96 1.43 10.18
CA LYS A 64 19.46 2.01 8.93
C LYS A 64 18.35 2.75 8.19
N PRO A 65 18.49 4.05 7.90
CA PRO A 65 17.46 4.81 7.19
C PRO A 65 17.09 4.24 5.81
N ALA A 66 18.03 3.58 5.14
CA ALA A 66 17.79 2.93 3.84
C ALA A 66 16.76 1.78 3.92
N ASP A 67 16.76 1.01 5.00
CA ASP A 67 15.81 -0.09 5.20
C ASP A 67 14.39 0.46 5.45
N LEU A 68 14.27 1.58 6.18
CA LEU A 68 12.99 2.27 6.36
C LEU A 68 12.47 2.85 5.05
N ALA A 69 13.34 3.47 4.25
CA ALA A 69 12.99 4.00 2.94
C ALA A 69 12.56 2.88 1.97
N GLU A 70 13.17 1.70 2.05
CA GLU A 70 12.74 0.53 1.28
C GLU A 70 11.34 0.05 1.69
N PHE A 71 11.08 -0.07 3.01
CA PHE A 71 9.73 -0.38 3.50
C PHE A 71 8.70 0.62 2.98
N ASP A 72 8.98 1.93 3.12
CA ASP A 72 8.06 2.99 2.73
C ASP A 72 7.76 2.97 1.22
N ARG A 73 8.79 2.77 0.39
CA ARG A 73 8.64 2.68 -1.08
C ARG A 73 7.79 1.48 -1.48
N ILE A 74 7.98 0.31 -0.85
CA ILE A 74 7.23 -0.90 -1.19
C ILE A 74 5.79 -0.79 -0.68
N ARG A 75 5.57 -0.27 0.54
CA ARG A 75 4.22 0.05 1.04
C ARG A 75 3.45 0.91 0.03
N ASP A 76 4.09 1.95 -0.50
CA ASP A 76 3.48 2.86 -1.45
C ASP A 76 3.11 2.19 -2.78
N ALA A 77 3.94 1.29 -3.29
CA ALA A 77 3.64 0.50 -4.48
C ALA A 77 2.51 -0.50 -4.23
N LEU A 78 2.52 -1.17 -3.07
CA LEU A 78 1.47 -2.10 -2.65
C LEU A 78 0.12 -1.40 -2.51
N ALA A 79 0.08 -0.16 -2.01
CA ALA A 79 -1.15 0.62 -1.91
C ALA A 79 -1.77 0.89 -3.28
N LEU A 80 -0.96 1.26 -4.28
CA LEU A 80 -1.44 1.50 -5.65
C LEU A 80 -2.00 0.22 -6.28
N GLU A 81 -1.31 -0.90 -6.10
CA GLU A 81 -1.75 -2.18 -6.66
C GLU A 81 -2.98 -2.75 -5.93
N ALA A 82 -3.06 -2.59 -4.59
CA ALA A 82 -4.26 -2.91 -3.84
C ALA A 82 -5.46 -2.09 -4.35
N ALA A 83 -5.29 -0.78 -4.53
CA ALA A 83 -6.31 0.10 -5.08
C ALA A 83 -6.76 -0.34 -6.47
N ARG A 84 -5.82 -0.70 -7.36
CA ARG A 84 -6.11 -1.23 -8.70
C ARG A 84 -6.98 -2.50 -8.63
N ARG A 85 -6.64 -3.44 -7.73
CA ARG A 85 -7.38 -4.71 -7.57
C ARG A 85 -8.81 -4.53 -7.08
N VAL A 86 -9.06 -3.51 -6.26
CA VAL A 86 -10.38 -3.23 -5.70
C VAL A 86 -11.15 -2.11 -6.45
N GLY A 87 -10.55 -1.51 -7.48
CA GLY A 87 -11.14 -0.43 -8.25
C GLY A 87 -11.24 0.91 -7.48
N ALA A 88 -10.34 1.14 -6.52
CA ALA A 88 -10.27 2.37 -5.73
C ALA A 88 -9.38 3.44 -6.39
N ASP A 89 -9.48 4.68 -5.90
CA ASP A 89 -8.51 5.72 -6.21
C ASP A 89 -7.14 5.40 -5.58
N GLY A 90 -6.13 5.17 -6.44
CA GLY A 90 -4.78 4.80 -6.03
C GLY A 90 -4.07 5.88 -5.21
N ALA A 91 -4.19 7.15 -5.59
CA ALA A 91 -3.56 8.25 -4.88
C ALA A 91 -4.15 8.39 -3.46
N ARG A 92 -5.47 8.21 -3.34
CA ARG A 92 -6.16 8.26 -2.05
C ARG A 92 -5.75 7.11 -1.13
N MET A 93 -5.68 5.88 -1.66
CA MET A 93 -5.25 4.72 -0.87
C MET A 93 -3.80 4.85 -0.44
N GLN A 94 -2.90 5.25 -1.34
CA GLN A 94 -1.49 5.50 -1.02
C GLN A 94 -1.33 6.58 0.07
N ALA A 95 -2.06 7.70 -0.05
CA ALA A 95 -2.03 8.74 0.95
C ALA A 95 -2.58 8.26 2.32
N ALA A 96 -3.63 7.43 2.33
CA ALA A 96 -4.15 6.85 3.56
C ALA A 96 -3.14 5.92 4.25
N TRP A 97 -2.44 5.08 3.49
CA TRP A 97 -1.42 4.17 4.04
C TRP A 97 -0.18 4.92 4.56
N ARG A 98 0.20 6.03 3.93
CA ARG A 98 1.28 6.92 4.41
C ARG A 98 0.93 7.61 5.73
N ARG A 99 -0.32 8.03 5.91
CA ARG A 99 -0.79 8.73 7.11
C ARG A 99 -0.97 7.81 8.32
N ALA A 100 -1.21 6.52 8.09
CA ALA A 100 -1.34 5.55 9.15
C ALA A 100 -0.05 5.52 9.99
N ASP A 101 -0.14 5.36 11.31
CA ASP A 101 1.05 5.20 12.14
C ASP A 101 1.83 3.90 11.81
N ARG A 102 3.02 3.76 12.38
CA ARG A 102 3.90 2.65 12.03
C ARG A 102 3.34 1.29 12.46
N ALA A 103 2.63 1.20 13.58
CA ALA A 103 2.06 -0.06 14.06
C ALA A 103 0.96 -0.56 13.10
N HIS A 104 0.13 0.36 12.62
CA HIS A 104 -0.88 0.10 11.60
C HIS A 104 -0.28 -0.35 10.27
N GLN A 105 0.73 0.36 9.78
CA GLN A 105 1.42 0.00 8.54
C GLN A 105 2.00 -1.41 8.63
N VAL A 106 2.68 -1.74 9.73
CA VAL A 106 3.27 -3.07 9.97
C VAL A 106 2.20 -4.15 10.05
N ALA A 107 1.10 -3.91 10.76
CA ALA A 107 0.00 -4.86 10.85
C ALA A 107 -0.63 -5.14 9.46
N LEU A 108 -0.93 -4.09 8.70
CA LEU A 108 -1.50 -4.24 7.36
C LEU A 108 -0.53 -4.95 6.40
N MET A 109 0.75 -4.57 6.39
CA MET A 109 1.77 -5.21 5.53
C MET A 109 1.95 -6.68 5.92
N SER A 110 1.94 -7.00 7.21
CA SER A 110 1.98 -8.37 7.70
C SER A 110 0.81 -9.16 7.17
N ALA A 111 -0.42 -8.66 7.28
CA ALA A 111 -1.59 -9.35 6.77
C ALA A 111 -1.54 -9.54 5.23
N MET A 112 -0.93 -8.59 4.50
CA MET A 112 -0.72 -8.72 3.05
C MET A 112 0.25 -9.85 2.68
N THR A 113 1.26 -10.16 3.50
CA THR A 113 2.12 -11.36 3.29
C THR A 113 1.32 -12.66 3.25
N GLN A 114 0.09 -12.64 3.76
CA GLN A 114 -0.78 -13.80 3.83
C GLN A 114 -1.81 -13.86 2.70
N LEU A 115 -1.82 -12.91 1.77
CA LEU A 115 -2.70 -12.95 0.58
C LEU A 115 -2.60 -14.32 -0.12
N GLY A 116 -3.76 -14.87 -0.48
CA GLY A 116 -3.88 -16.21 -1.08
C GLY A 116 -3.80 -17.37 -0.07
N THR A 117 -3.45 -17.14 1.20
CA THR A 117 -3.46 -18.19 2.23
C THR A 117 -4.89 -18.68 2.50
N PRO A 118 -5.16 -20.00 2.47
CA PRO A 118 -6.52 -20.52 2.61
C PRO A 118 -7.18 -20.16 3.95
N TYR A 119 -8.49 -19.97 3.91
CA TYR A 119 -9.27 -19.89 5.13
C TYR A 119 -9.28 -21.24 5.85
N ARG A 120 -9.01 -21.23 7.16
CA ARG A 120 -9.16 -22.37 8.06
C ARG A 120 -9.74 -21.92 9.39
N ARG A 121 -10.92 -22.45 9.74
CA ARG A 121 -11.61 -22.13 11.00
C ARG A 121 -10.69 -22.39 12.20
N ASN A 122 -10.76 -21.51 13.21
CA ASN A 122 -9.99 -21.57 14.44
C ASN A 122 -8.46 -21.64 14.21
N THR A 123 -7.97 -21.14 13.07
CA THR A 123 -6.54 -21.21 12.72
C THR A 123 -5.94 -19.81 12.65
N SER A 124 -4.69 -19.69 13.10
CA SER A 124 -3.87 -18.48 13.05
C SER A 124 -2.43 -18.86 12.71
N LYS A 125 -2.20 -19.42 11.51
CA LYS A 125 -0.91 -20.01 11.12
C LYS A 125 -0.45 -19.48 9.76
N PRO A 126 0.59 -18.61 9.74
CA PRO A 126 1.16 -18.06 8.50
C PRO A 126 1.46 -19.13 7.46
N GLY A 127 1.14 -18.83 6.19
CA GLY A 127 1.30 -19.71 5.06
C GLY A 127 0.42 -20.96 5.06
N SER A 128 -0.21 -21.34 6.17
CA SER A 128 -0.99 -22.58 6.30
C SER A 128 -2.49 -22.34 6.32
N GLY A 129 -2.94 -21.34 7.07
CA GLY A 129 -4.34 -20.96 7.10
C GLY A 129 -4.72 -19.98 8.20
N PHE A 130 -5.80 -19.24 7.97
CA PHE A 130 -6.35 -18.27 8.90
C PHE A 130 -7.87 -18.32 8.94
N ASP A 131 -8.48 -18.02 10.08
CA ASP A 131 -9.82 -17.41 10.09
C ASP A 131 -9.73 -15.89 10.25
N CYS A 132 -10.89 -15.23 10.26
CA CYS A 132 -10.96 -13.76 10.25
C CYS A 132 -10.21 -13.12 11.42
N SER A 133 -10.47 -13.57 12.66
CA SER A 133 -9.79 -13.04 13.84
C SER A 133 -8.38 -13.59 14.04
N GLY A 134 -8.07 -14.78 13.49
CA GLY A 134 -6.72 -15.32 13.51
C GLY A 134 -5.78 -14.48 12.66
N LEU A 135 -6.24 -14.03 11.48
CA LEU A 135 -5.47 -13.13 10.62
C LEU A 135 -5.16 -11.82 11.34
N THR A 136 -6.16 -11.16 11.93
CA THR A 136 -5.98 -9.88 12.62
C THR A 136 -5.12 -10.01 13.86
N THR A 137 -5.31 -11.07 14.67
CA THR A 137 -4.46 -11.35 15.84
C THR A 137 -3.00 -11.51 15.42
N TRP A 138 -2.72 -12.34 14.41
CA TRP A 138 -1.35 -12.57 13.98
C TRP A 138 -0.71 -11.33 13.36
N ALA A 139 -1.47 -10.59 12.54
CA ALA A 139 -1.00 -9.38 11.86
C ALA A 139 -0.61 -8.28 12.86
N TRP A 140 -1.47 -7.97 13.82
CA TRP A 140 -1.18 -6.97 14.86
C TRP A 140 -0.09 -7.41 15.84
N ALA A 141 0.08 -8.72 16.05
CA ALA A 141 1.22 -9.21 16.83
C ALA A 141 2.58 -8.86 16.19
N GLN A 142 2.64 -8.70 14.85
CA GLN A 142 3.88 -8.28 14.17
C GLN A 142 4.28 -6.83 14.46
N SER A 143 3.32 -5.98 14.88
CA SER A 143 3.59 -4.63 15.36
C SER A 143 3.69 -4.54 16.89
N GLY A 144 3.72 -5.69 17.58
CA GLY A 144 3.86 -5.78 19.05
C GLY A 144 2.54 -5.69 19.82
N ILE A 145 1.38 -5.60 19.15
CA ILE A 145 0.08 -5.46 19.81
C ILE A 145 -0.65 -6.80 19.81
N THR A 146 -0.98 -7.27 21.01
CA THR A 146 -1.69 -8.54 21.18
C THR A 146 -3.20 -8.32 21.16
N LEU A 147 -3.88 -8.98 20.22
CA LEU A 147 -5.34 -8.99 20.15
C LEU A 147 -5.92 -10.32 20.64
N PRO A 148 -7.06 -10.31 21.36
CA PRO A 148 -7.78 -11.52 21.72
C PRO A 148 -8.09 -12.40 20.49
N ARG A 149 -8.18 -13.72 20.69
CA ARG A 149 -8.39 -14.66 19.58
C ARG A 149 -9.76 -14.52 18.89
N GLN A 150 -10.77 -14.04 19.61
CA GLN A 150 -12.16 -13.95 19.15
C GLN A 150 -12.50 -12.58 18.61
N SER A 151 -13.12 -12.50 17.43
CA SER A 151 -13.42 -11.24 16.71
C SER A 151 -14.20 -10.23 17.54
N ARG A 152 -15.24 -10.68 18.27
CA ARG A 152 -16.04 -9.83 19.16
C ARG A 152 -15.22 -9.28 20.33
N SER A 153 -14.30 -10.08 20.86
CA SER A 153 -13.42 -9.63 21.95
C SER A 153 -12.41 -8.62 21.44
N GLN A 154 -11.83 -8.82 20.24
CA GLN A 154 -10.93 -7.84 19.62
C GLN A 154 -11.57 -6.46 19.54
N ILE A 155 -12.74 -6.35 18.89
CA ILE A 155 -13.39 -5.05 18.72
C ILE A 155 -13.86 -4.42 20.05
N ASN A 156 -14.05 -5.23 21.10
CA ASN A 156 -14.46 -4.72 22.42
C ASN A 156 -13.27 -4.27 23.29
N THR A 157 -12.05 -4.70 22.99
CA THR A 157 -10.84 -4.34 23.74
C THR A 157 -10.13 -3.11 23.17
N VAL A 158 -10.37 -2.78 21.90
CA VAL A 158 -9.72 -1.64 21.22
C VAL A 158 -10.54 -0.36 21.30
N VAL A 159 -9.90 0.79 21.14
CA VAL A 159 -10.57 2.10 21.13
C VAL A 159 -11.45 2.20 19.88
N ARG A 160 -12.71 2.59 20.06
CA ARG A 160 -13.62 2.82 18.92
C ARG A 160 -13.32 4.15 18.27
N VAL A 161 -13.27 4.15 16.95
CA VAL A 161 -13.04 5.33 16.13
C VAL A 161 -14.17 5.49 15.13
N SER A 162 -14.41 6.73 14.68
CA SER A 162 -15.30 6.95 13.54
C SER A 162 -14.62 6.49 12.24
N ARG A 163 -15.39 6.31 11.17
CA ARG A 163 -14.83 5.95 9.86
C ARG A 163 -13.86 7.01 9.35
N GLU A 164 -14.13 8.28 9.63
CA GLU A 164 -13.33 9.43 9.21
C GLU A 164 -11.99 9.49 9.95
N GLN A 165 -11.94 8.96 11.17
CA GLN A 165 -10.74 8.84 11.99
C GLN A 165 -9.99 7.53 11.75
N ALA A 166 -10.63 6.56 11.08
CA ALA A 166 -10.07 5.24 10.91
C ALA A 166 -8.83 5.27 9.99
N GLN A 167 -7.78 4.58 10.42
CA GLN A 167 -6.51 4.44 9.70
C GLN A 167 -6.49 3.14 8.90
N ALA A 168 -5.66 3.09 7.86
CA ALA A 168 -5.37 1.82 7.19
C ALA A 168 -4.75 0.85 8.20
N GLY A 169 -5.31 -0.35 8.35
CA GLY A 169 -4.92 -1.32 9.38
C GLY A 169 -5.90 -1.42 10.56
N ASP A 170 -6.79 -0.44 10.75
CA ASP A 170 -7.81 -0.52 11.80
C ASP A 170 -8.70 -1.76 11.64
N LEU A 171 -9.26 -2.23 12.76
CA LEU A 171 -10.24 -3.30 12.73
C LEU A 171 -11.57 -2.78 12.18
N VAL A 172 -12.12 -3.50 11.20
CA VAL A 172 -13.52 -3.37 10.79
C VAL A 172 -14.27 -4.61 11.20
N TYR A 173 -15.31 -4.43 12.01
CA TYR A 173 -16.09 -5.52 12.58
C TYR A 173 -17.57 -5.41 12.24
N TYR A 174 -18.18 -6.56 12.00
CA TYR A 174 -19.63 -6.79 12.09
C TYR A 174 -19.88 -8.15 12.75
N PRO A 175 -21.08 -8.43 13.29
CA PRO A 175 -21.35 -9.68 13.99
C PRO A 175 -20.89 -10.91 13.19
N GLY A 176 -19.94 -11.66 13.77
CA GLY A 176 -19.37 -12.87 13.17
C GLY A 176 -18.10 -12.68 12.32
N HIS A 177 -17.64 -11.44 12.07
CA HIS A 177 -16.49 -11.20 11.20
C HIS A 177 -15.66 -9.98 11.61
N VAL A 178 -14.35 -10.08 11.42
CA VAL A 178 -13.40 -8.97 11.58
C VAL A 178 -12.43 -8.93 10.40
N SER A 179 -11.96 -7.74 10.06
CA SER A 179 -11.09 -7.46 8.93
C SER A 179 -10.20 -6.26 9.20
N LEU A 180 -9.20 -6.02 8.36
CA LEU A 180 -8.36 -4.83 8.41
C LEU A 180 -8.86 -3.82 7.38
N TYR A 181 -9.05 -2.57 7.77
CA TYR A 181 -9.44 -1.48 6.88
C TYR A 181 -8.29 -1.13 5.93
N LEU A 182 -8.58 -0.85 4.65
CA LEU A 182 -7.56 -0.34 3.73
C LEU A 182 -7.41 1.18 3.77
N GLY A 183 -8.06 1.87 4.71
CA GLY A 183 -7.95 3.31 4.91
C GLY A 183 -8.85 4.16 4.01
N VAL A 184 -9.53 3.56 3.03
CA VAL A 184 -10.39 4.26 2.08
C VAL A 184 -11.70 3.50 1.81
N ASP A 185 -12.78 4.27 1.66
CA ASP A 185 -14.14 3.81 1.32
C ASP A 185 -14.59 2.64 2.19
N ASN A 186 -14.94 1.53 1.55
CA ASN A 186 -15.39 0.31 2.19
C ASN A 186 -14.40 -0.84 2.00
N TYR A 187 -13.16 -0.55 1.60
CA TYR A 187 -12.21 -1.59 1.23
C TYR A 187 -11.51 -2.20 2.44
N ILE A 188 -11.40 -3.52 2.43
CA ILE A 188 -10.87 -4.32 3.53
C ILE A 188 -9.93 -5.41 3.03
N LEU A 189 -9.06 -5.90 3.92
CA LEU A 189 -8.33 -7.15 3.78
C LEU A 189 -8.79 -8.13 4.87
N HIS A 190 -9.11 -9.37 4.50
CA HIS A 190 -9.66 -10.34 5.44
C HIS A 190 -9.42 -11.80 5.06
N ALA A 191 -9.67 -12.72 6.00
CA ALA A 191 -9.87 -14.14 5.74
C ALA A 191 -11.38 -14.45 5.84
N PRO A 192 -12.12 -14.58 4.73
CA PRO A 192 -13.59 -14.51 4.73
C PRO A 192 -14.29 -15.75 5.31
N PHE A 193 -14.16 -16.91 4.65
CA PHE A 193 -14.85 -18.15 5.00
C PHE A 193 -14.24 -19.35 4.24
N THR A 194 -14.64 -20.56 4.64
CA THR A 194 -14.18 -21.84 4.05
C THR A 194 -14.32 -21.85 2.52
N GLY A 195 -13.27 -22.32 1.83
CA GLY A 195 -13.24 -22.37 0.37
C GLY A 195 -12.70 -21.09 -0.30
N ARG A 196 -12.39 -20.06 0.51
CA ARG A 196 -11.70 -18.85 0.06
C ARG A 196 -10.35 -18.70 0.75
N SER A 197 -9.62 -17.66 0.36
CA SER A 197 -8.31 -17.32 0.90
C SER A 197 -8.30 -15.90 1.45
N VAL A 198 -7.23 -15.52 2.14
CA VAL A 198 -6.95 -14.13 2.49
C VAL A 198 -6.96 -13.28 1.21
N GLU A 199 -7.75 -12.22 1.21
CA GLU A 199 -8.03 -11.43 0.01
C GLU A 199 -8.38 -9.98 0.36
N PHE A 200 -8.29 -9.13 -0.66
CA PHE A 200 -8.96 -7.83 -0.64
C PHE A 200 -10.43 -7.98 -0.99
N SER A 201 -11.26 -7.16 -0.36
CA SER A 201 -12.70 -7.13 -0.59
C SER A 201 -13.26 -5.76 -0.24
N HIS A 202 -14.58 -5.66 -0.23
CA HIS A 202 -15.28 -4.49 0.25
C HIS A 202 -16.40 -4.88 1.23
N ILE A 203 -16.68 -3.99 2.17
CA ILE A 203 -17.87 -4.05 3.03
C ILE A 203 -19.07 -3.85 2.10
N LYS A 204 -20.01 -4.79 2.11
CA LYS A 204 -21.25 -4.68 1.32
C LYS A 204 -21.99 -3.41 1.70
N SER A 205 -22.57 -2.71 0.73
CA SER A 205 -23.30 -1.44 0.96
C SER A 205 -24.40 -1.57 2.01
N SER A 206 -25.09 -2.71 2.08
CA SER A 206 -26.10 -3.01 3.09
C SER A 206 -25.58 -3.08 4.54
N ARG A 207 -24.25 -3.13 4.72
CA ARG A 207 -23.57 -3.14 6.03
C ARG A 207 -22.67 -1.95 6.27
N ALA A 208 -22.46 -1.08 5.27
CA ALA A 208 -21.48 0.00 5.38
C ALA A 208 -21.75 0.94 6.57
N ASN A 209 -23.02 1.12 6.94
CA ASN A 209 -23.43 2.00 8.05
C ASN A 209 -23.55 1.28 9.40
N SER A 210 -23.31 -0.03 9.47
CA SER A 210 -23.46 -0.83 10.69
C SER A 210 -22.19 -1.54 11.15
N VAL A 211 -21.08 -1.34 10.43
CA VAL A 211 -19.76 -1.80 10.88
C VAL A 211 -19.21 -0.91 11.99
N LEU A 212 -18.38 -1.52 12.82
CA LEU A 212 -17.63 -0.84 13.87
C LEU A 212 -16.17 -0.75 13.44
N PHE A 213 -15.58 0.43 13.64
CA PHE A 213 -14.14 0.65 13.49
C PHE A 213 -13.48 0.67 14.87
N GLY A 214 -12.28 0.09 14.96
CA GLY A 214 -11.52 0.08 16.20
C GLY A 214 -10.03 0.12 15.96
N ASN A 215 -9.35 0.99 16.72
CA ASN A 215 -7.92 1.25 16.67
C ASN A 215 -7.19 0.45 17.77
N PRO A 216 -6.39 -0.56 17.40
CA PRO A 216 -5.60 -1.36 18.34
C PRO A 216 -4.38 -0.66 18.96
N ALA A 217 -3.92 0.44 18.37
CA ALA A 217 -2.71 1.17 18.77
C ALA A 217 -2.99 2.49 19.51
N ALA A 218 -4.25 2.79 19.82
CA ALA A 218 -4.68 3.99 20.54
C ALA A 218 -4.48 3.87 22.07
#